data_AF-A0ABD0RR21-F1
#
_entry.id   AF-A0ABD0RR21-F1
#
_cell.length_a   1.000
_cell.length_b   1.000
_cell.length_c   1.000
_cell.angle_alpha   90.00
_cell.angle_beta   90.00
_cell.angle_gamma   90.00
#
_symmetry.space_group_name_H-M   'P 1'
#
loop_
_entity.id
_entity.type
_entity.pdbx_description
1 polymer ?
#
loop_
_entity_poly.entity_id
_entity_poly.type
_entity_poly.pdbx_seq_one_letter_code
_entity_poly.pdbx_strand_id
1 'polypeptide(L)'
;SNEIEFLTGRAWIGIWLVIIVVLTVAFEGSFLVRFVSRFTQEIFSFLISLIFIYETFFKLGKIFMDHPLRGCYGREENDTALPTPTSDGRPPDATQTLNQPNTALLSLVLTAGTFFIAFYLRKFKNSPFFPGR
;
A
#
# COMPACT_ATOMS: atom_id res chain seq x y z
N SER A 1 -11.42 -15.10 24.79
CA SER A 1 -11.66 -13.96 23.88
C SER A 1 -11.56 -12.69 24.70
N ASN A 2 -10.65 -11.77 24.37
CA ASN A 2 -10.69 -10.47 25.03
C ASN A 2 -11.87 -9.70 24.43
N GLU A 3 -12.95 -9.54 25.20
CA GLU A 3 -14.23 -8.92 24.79
C GLU A 3 -14.16 -7.39 24.67
N ILE A 4 -12.97 -6.84 24.43
CA ILE A 4 -12.79 -5.41 24.20
C ILE A 4 -13.07 -5.12 22.73
N GLU A 5 -14.17 -4.42 22.49
CA GLU A 5 -14.52 -3.95 21.16
C GLU A 5 -13.38 -3.10 20.58
N PHE A 6 -13.02 -3.34 19.33
CA PHE A 6 -11.96 -2.61 18.63
C PHE A 6 -12.17 -1.09 18.66
N LEU A 7 -13.43 -0.66 18.59
CA LEU A 7 -13.80 0.76 18.65
C LEU A 7 -13.54 1.36 20.03
N THR A 8 -13.93 0.64 21.09
CA THR A 8 -13.66 1.00 22.49
C THR A 8 -12.16 1.01 22.77
N GLY A 9 -11.40 0.05 22.23
CA GLY A 9 -9.93 0.03 22.31
C GLY A 9 -9.27 1.26 21.67
N ARG A 10 -9.72 1.66 20.46
CA ARG A 10 -9.24 2.89 19.80
C ARG A 10 -9.56 4.15 20.62
N ALA A 11 -10.77 4.25 21.15
CA ALA A 11 -11.17 5.38 21.99
C ALA A 11 -10.30 5.47 23.24
N TRP A 12 -10.04 4.33 23.90
CA TRP A 12 -9.18 4.27 25.07
C TRP A 12 -7.73 4.70 24.78
N ILE A 13 -7.13 4.20 23.70
CA ILE A 13 -5.79 4.61 23.25
C ILE A 13 -5.77 6.11 22.94
N GLY A 14 -6.81 6.63 22.28
CA GLY A 14 -6.95 8.06 22.00
C GLY A 14 -6.98 8.92 23.27
N ILE A 15 -7.76 8.52 24.28
CA ILE A 15 -7.83 9.23 25.57
C ILE A 15 -6.45 9.31 26.22
N TRP A 16 -5.70 8.20 26.27
CA TRP A 16 -4.34 8.18 26.81
C TRP A 16 -3.35 9.03 25.99
N LEU A 17 -3.44 9.02 24.66
CA LEU A 17 -2.61 9.88 23.81
C LEU A 17 -2.84 11.37 24.12
N VAL A 18 -4.09 11.80 24.30
CA VAL A 18 -4.41 13.19 24.67
C VAL A 18 -3.82 13.54 26.03
N ILE A 19 -4.00 12.68 27.05
CA ILE A 19 -3.43 12.92 28.39
C ILE A 19 -1.91 13.09 28.32
N ILE A 20 -1.20 12.21 27.61
CA ILE A 20 0.27 12.26 27.48
C ILE A 20 0.71 13.52 26.72
N VAL A 21 0.00 13.92 25.67
CA VAL A 21 0.30 15.15 24.91
C VAL A 21 0.09 16.39 25.78
N VAL A 22 -1.04 16.49 26.48
CA VAL A 22 -1.32 17.63 27.38
C VAL A 22 -0.26 17.74 28.46
N LEU A 23 0.12 16.61 29.07
CA LEU A 23 1.16 16.56 30.09
C LEU A 23 2.51 17.01 29.53
N THR A 24 2.92 16.48 28.38
CA THR A 24 4.16 16.87 27.70
C THR A 24 4.20 18.37 27.37
N VAL A 25 3.07 18.94 26.94
CA VAL A 25 2.97 20.38 26.65
C VAL A 25 3.04 21.21 27.94
N ALA A 26 2.37 20.79 29.01
CA ALA A 26 2.37 21.51 30.29
C ALA A 26 3.75 21.57 30.97
N PHE A 27 4.60 20.55 30.75
CA PHE A 27 5.96 20.47 31.30
C PHE A 27 7.05 21.01 30.36
N GLU A 28 6.71 21.77 29.32
CA GLU A 28 7.66 22.27 28.31
C GLU A 28 8.51 21.16 27.65
N GLY A 29 7.91 19.99 27.41
CA GLY A 29 8.59 18.82 26.85
C GLY A 29 9.20 19.04 25.45
N SER A 30 8.90 20.17 24.80
CA SER A 30 9.56 20.60 23.55
C SER A 30 11.09 20.75 23.67
N PHE A 31 11.64 20.86 24.89
CA PHE A 31 13.08 20.77 25.10
C PHE A 31 13.67 19.44 24.61
N LEU A 32 12.94 18.32 24.68
CA LEU A 32 13.41 17.01 24.24
C LEU A 32 13.71 16.96 22.75
N VAL A 33 12.97 17.75 21.95
CA VAL A 33 13.19 17.87 20.51
C VAL A 33 14.58 18.45 20.20
N ARG A 34 15.16 19.25 21.10
CA ARG A 34 16.52 19.80 20.94
C ARG A 34 17.61 18.73 21.04
N PHE A 35 17.35 17.60 21.68
CA PHE A 35 18.28 16.46 21.72
C PHE A 35 18.23 15.61 20.45
N VAL A 36 17.23 15.80 19.58
CA VAL A 36 17.15 15.10 18.29
C VAL A 36 18.19 15.71 17.35
N SER A 37 19.25 14.95 17.10
CA SER A 37 20.31 15.38 16.19
C SER A 37 19.91 15.23 14.72
N ARG A 38 20.59 15.98 13.83
CA ARG A 38 20.46 15.81 12.37
C ARG A 38 20.74 14.38 11.92
N PHE A 39 21.70 13.71 12.58
CA PHE A 39 22.01 12.31 12.32
C PHE A 39 20.81 11.38 12.58
N THR A 40 20.12 11.55 13.71
CA THR A 40 18.92 10.76 14.01
C THR A 40 17.78 11.05 13.03
N GLN A 41 17.62 12.30 12.57
CA GLN A 41 16.61 12.67 11.58
C GLN A 41 16.88 12.04 10.20
N GLU A 42 18.14 12.05 9.77
CA GLU A 42 18.58 11.42 8.52
C GLU A 42 18.32 9.91 8.56
N ILE A 43 18.65 9.23 9.66
CA ILE A 43 18.35 7.80 9.83
C ILE A 43 16.84 7.56 9.84
N PHE A 44 16.07 8.34 10.60
CA PHE A 44 14.62 8.16 10.70
C PHE A 44 13.94 8.34 9.33
N SER A 45 14.29 9.40 8.60
CA SER A 45 13.76 9.65 7.26
C SER A 45 14.15 8.55 6.26
N PHE A 46 15.38 8.02 6.37
CA PHE A 46 15.82 6.87 5.58
C PHE A 46 15.01 5.60 5.91
N LEU A 47 14.78 5.30 7.20
CA LEU A 47 14.01 4.14 7.63
C LEU A 47 12.57 4.18 7.14
N ILE A 48 11.88 5.32 7.27
CA ILE A 48 10.51 5.46 6.77
C ILE A 48 10.48 5.31 5.24
N SER A 49 11.43 5.92 4.54
CA SER A 49 11.55 5.78 3.08
C SER A 49 11.78 4.31 2.67
N LEU A 50 12.62 3.59 3.41
CA LEU A 50 12.90 2.17 3.18
C LEU A 50 11.65 1.30 3.40
N ILE A 51 10.92 1.54 4.49
CA ILE A 51 9.64 0.85 4.78
C ILE A 51 8.64 1.11 3.65
N PHE A 52 8.50 2.35 3.19
CA PHE A 52 7.58 2.70 2.12
C PHE A 52 7.91 2.01 0.79
N ILE A 53 9.19 1.99 0.42
CA ILE A 53 9.67 1.27 -0.77
C ILE A 53 9.39 -0.23 -0.62
N TYR A 54 9.72 -0.82 0.53
CA TYR A 54 9.47 -2.23 0.81
C TYR A 54 7.98 -2.58 0.71
N GLU A 55 7.10 -1.77 1.33
CA GLU A 55 5.65 -1.99 1.31
C GLU A 55 5.09 -1.95 -0.13
N THR A 56 5.61 -1.04 -0.97
CA THR A 56 5.22 -0.93 -2.37
C THR A 56 5.59 -2.20 -3.15
N PHE A 57 6.82 -2.69 -3.00
CA PHE A 57 7.23 -3.96 -3.62
C PHE A 57 6.49 -5.17 -3.04
N PHE A 58 6.20 -5.18 -1.73
CA PHE A 58 5.43 -6.25 -1.09
C PHE A 58 4.00 -6.31 -1.65
N LYS A 59 3.33 -5.17 -1.80
CA LYS A 59 2.02 -5.09 -2.45
C LYS A 59 2.07 -5.53 -3.91
N LEU A 60 3.13 -5.15 -4.63
CA LEU A 60 3.35 -5.60 -6.01
C LEU A 60 3.61 -7.12 -6.09
N GLY A 61 4.35 -7.70 -5.13
CA GLY A 61 4.50 -9.15 -5.03
C GLY A 61 3.18 -9.85 -4.72
N LYS A 62 2.36 -9.25 -3.85
CA LYS A 62 1.05 -9.80 -3.48
C LYS A 62 0.09 -9.86 -4.67
N ILE A 63 0.02 -8.83 -5.51
CA ILE A 63 -0.80 -8.85 -6.74
C ILE A 63 -0.31 -9.93 -7.73
N PHE A 64 0.98 -10.24 -7.78
CA PHE A 64 1.51 -11.36 -8.57
C PHE A 64 1.08 -12.73 -8.04
N MET A 65 0.91 -12.87 -6.72
CA MET A 65 0.40 -14.10 -6.11
C MET A 65 -1.12 -14.22 -6.27
N ASP A 66 -1.85 -13.11 -6.10
CA ASP A 66 -3.31 -13.06 -6.25
C ASP A 66 -3.75 -13.26 -7.71
N HIS A 67 -2.92 -12.82 -8.67
CA HIS A 67 -3.13 -13.01 -10.11
C HIS A 67 -1.92 -13.73 -10.75
N PRO A 68 -1.80 -15.06 -10.58
CA PRO A 68 -0.66 -15.80 -11.11
C PRO A 68 -0.64 -15.73 -12.64
N LEU A 69 0.56 -15.58 -13.19
CA LEU A 69 0.79 -15.63 -14.64
C LEU A 69 0.52 -17.06 -15.13
N ARG A 70 -0.64 -17.28 -15.75
CA ARG A 70 -0.95 -18.56 -16.40
C ARG A 70 -0.18 -18.64 -17.72
N GLY A 71 0.74 -19.60 -17.82
CA GLY A 71 1.61 -19.79 -18.99
C GLY A 71 0.94 -20.41 -20.23
N CYS A 72 -0.32 -20.85 -20.14
CA CYS A 72 -1.03 -21.45 -21.26
C CYS A 72 -2.19 -20.56 -21.71
N TYR A 73 -1.98 -19.78 -22.75
CA TYR A 73 -3.06 -19.19 -23.55
C TYR A 73 -3.46 -20.22 -24.62
N GLY A 74 -4.23 -21.25 -24.22
CA GLY A 74 -4.78 -22.23 -25.16
C GLY A 74 -4.87 -23.66 -24.64
N ARG A 75 -6.05 -24.03 -24.16
CA ARG A 75 -6.90 -25.03 -24.84
C ARG A 75 -8.34 -24.73 -24.43
N GLU A 76 -9.12 -24.19 -25.37
CA GLU A 76 -10.56 -24.39 -25.34
C GLU A 76 -10.78 -25.90 -25.39
N GLU A 77 -11.10 -26.49 -24.24
CA GLU A 77 -11.73 -27.81 -24.22
C GLU A 77 -13.20 -27.56 -24.58
N ASN A 78 -13.48 -27.59 -25.89
CA ASN A 78 -14.83 -27.85 -26.34
C ASN A 78 -15.27 -29.20 -25.79
N ASP A 79 -16.49 -29.19 -25.26
CA ASP A 79 -17.41 -30.30 -25.04
C ASP A 79 -17.48 -30.98 -23.65
N THR A 80 -18.66 -30.73 -23.05
CA THR A 80 -19.47 -31.61 -22.19
C THR A 80 -19.10 -31.76 -20.71
N ALA A 81 -19.52 -30.78 -19.92
CA ALA A 81 -20.13 -31.07 -18.62
C ALA A 81 -21.47 -30.32 -18.52
N LEU A 82 -22.54 -31.11 -18.61
CA LEU A 82 -23.96 -30.81 -18.38
C LEU A 82 -24.22 -29.65 -17.39
N PRO A 83 -25.13 -28.69 -17.69
CA PRO A 83 -25.65 -27.80 -16.66
C PRO A 83 -26.57 -28.59 -15.73
N THR A 84 -26.09 -28.99 -14.56
CA THR A 84 -26.99 -29.36 -13.45
C THR A 84 -27.64 -28.09 -12.90
N PRO A 85 -28.98 -28.08 -12.73
CA PRO A 85 -29.71 -26.88 -12.34
C PRO A 85 -29.50 -26.56 -10.84
N THR A 86 -29.23 -25.28 -10.63
CA THR A 86 -29.36 -24.42 -9.44
C THR A 86 -30.01 -24.98 -8.16
N SER A 87 -29.38 -24.72 -7.01
CA SER A 87 -30.07 -24.16 -5.83
C SER A 87 -29.05 -23.68 -4.80
N ASP A 88 -28.76 -22.38 -4.78
CA ASP A 88 -28.72 -21.60 -3.52
C ASP A 88 -28.58 -20.12 -3.86
N GLY A 89 -29.66 -19.37 -3.59
CA GLY A 89 -29.80 -17.95 -3.88
C GLY A 89 -28.97 -17.08 -2.95
N ARG A 90 -27.67 -16.98 -3.20
CA ARG A 90 -26.81 -15.95 -2.61
C ARG A 90 -26.31 -15.02 -3.71
N PRO A 91 -26.45 -13.68 -3.56
CA PRO A 91 -25.81 -12.77 -4.51
C PRO A 91 -24.30 -13.04 -4.47
N PRO A 92 -23.61 -13.16 -5.62
CA PRO A 92 -22.16 -13.26 -5.63
C PRO A 92 -21.60 -11.98 -5.01
N ASP A 93 -20.99 -12.15 -3.84
CA ASP A 93 -20.27 -11.13 -3.10
C ASP A 93 -19.20 -10.49 -4.02
N ALA A 94 -19.16 -9.16 -4.06
CA ALA A 94 -18.38 -8.38 -5.03
C ALA A 94 -16.86 -8.37 -4.76
N THR A 95 -16.28 -9.47 -4.26
CA THR A 95 -14.88 -9.50 -3.77
C THR A 95 -14.05 -10.72 -4.15
N GLN A 96 -14.42 -11.52 -5.15
CA GLN A 96 -13.48 -12.53 -5.68
C GLN A 96 -13.53 -12.66 -7.20
N THR A 97 -13.04 -11.64 -7.92
CA THR A 97 -12.53 -11.85 -9.28
C THR A 97 -11.11 -12.44 -9.22
N LEU A 98 -11.01 -13.66 -8.67
CA LEU A 98 -9.79 -14.46 -8.63
C LEU A 98 -9.51 -14.93 -10.07
N ASN A 99 -8.30 -14.66 -10.59
CA ASN A 99 -7.85 -15.02 -11.95
C ASN A 99 -8.27 -14.10 -13.11
N GLN A 100 -8.11 -12.78 -13.00
CA GLN A 100 -8.06 -11.96 -14.22
C GLN A 100 -6.67 -12.08 -14.89
N PRO A 101 -6.57 -12.67 -16.11
CA PRO A 101 -5.28 -12.77 -16.80
C PRO A 101 -4.79 -11.36 -17.15
N ASN A 102 -3.48 -11.14 -17.02
CA ASN A 102 -2.75 -9.90 -17.34
C ASN A 102 -2.76 -8.77 -16.30
N THR A 103 -3.53 -8.86 -15.21
CA THR A 103 -3.55 -7.82 -14.15
C THR A 103 -2.18 -7.63 -13.49
N ALA A 104 -1.46 -8.72 -13.21
CA ALA A 104 -0.12 -8.65 -12.62
C ALA A 104 0.88 -7.89 -13.52
N LEU A 105 0.91 -8.21 -14.82
CA LEU A 105 1.81 -7.55 -15.79
C LEU A 105 1.45 -6.08 -15.97
N LEU A 106 0.16 -5.76 -16.13
CA LEU A 106 -0.30 -4.38 -16.29
C LEU A 106 0.02 -3.54 -15.03
N SER A 107 -0.19 -4.09 -13.83
CA SER A 107 0.16 -3.42 -12.57
C SER A 107 1.67 -3.15 -12.44
N LEU A 108 2.51 -4.08 -12.90
CA LEU A 108 3.96 -3.90 -12.95
C LEU A 108 4.35 -2.79 -13.93
N VAL A 109 3.81 -2.84 -15.16
CA VAL A 109 4.10 -1.85 -16.21
C VAL A 109 3.66 -0.46 -15.78
N LEU A 110 2.47 -0.31 -15.19
CA LEU A 110 1.98 0.98 -14.71
C LEU A 110 2.82 1.53 -13.55
N THR A 111 3.21 0.67 -12.59
CA THR A 111 4.03 1.07 -11.45
C THR A 111 5.42 1.53 -11.91
N ALA A 112 6.08 0.75 -12.77
CA ALA A 112 7.38 1.11 -13.34
C ALA A 112 7.28 2.35 -14.24
N GLY A 113 6.29 2.40 -15.13
CA GLY A 113 6.09 3.50 -16.07
C GLY A 113 5.86 4.83 -15.36
N THR A 114 4.99 4.85 -14.35
CA THR A 114 4.74 6.07 -13.55
C THR A 114 6.00 6.52 -12.80
N PHE A 115 6.78 5.58 -12.25
CA PHE A 115 8.04 5.89 -11.59
C PHE A 115 9.05 6.52 -12.55
N PHE A 116 9.24 5.93 -13.73
CA PHE A 116 10.16 6.47 -14.74
C PHE A 116 9.71 7.85 -15.23
N ILE A 117 8.43 8.01 -15.57
CA ILE A 117 7.88 9.31 -16.01
C ILE A 117 8.14 10.36 -14.92
N ALA A 118 7.79 10.09 -13.66
CA ALA A 118 8.03 11.02 -12.55
C ALA A 118 9.52 11.33 -12.35
N PHE A 119 10.40 10.33 -12.46
CA PHE A 119 11.85 10.51 -12.36
C PHE A 119 12.39 11.40 -13.49
N TYR A 120 11.98 11.15 -14.74
CA TYR A 120 12.37 11.96 -15.89
C TYR A 120 11.81 13.38 -15.79
N LEU A 121 10.56 13.56 -15.36
CA LEU A 121 9.98 14.89 -15.13
C LEU A 121 10.73 15.66 -14.04
N ARG A 122 11.16 14.98 -12.97
CA ARG A 122 12.00 15.60 -11.93
C ARG A 122 13.34 16.05 -12.48
N LYS A 123 14.00 15.22 -13.30
CA LYS A 123 15.25 15.57 -13.97
C LYS A 123 15.06 16.72 -14.96
N PHE A 124 13.98 16.68 -15.73
CA PHE A 124 13.63 17.69 -16.73
C PHE A 124 13.33 19.05 -16.11
N LYS A 125 12.64 19.10 -14.95
CA LYS A 125 12.41 20.34 -14.19
C LYS A 125 13.71 21.04 -13.78
N ASN A 126 14.74 20.27 -13.44
CA ASN A 126 16.04 20.81 -13.02
C ASN A 126 17.02 20.93 -14.21
N SER A 127 16.56 20.66 -15.43
CA SER A 127 17.37 20.73 -16.64
C SER A 127 17.28 22.11 -17.28
N PRO A 128 18.30 22.54 -18.05
CA PRO A 128 18.33 23.88 -18.67
C PRO A 128 17.34 24.07 -19.81
N PHE A 129 16.49 23.08 -20.10
CA PHE A 129 15.56 23.10 -21.23
C PHE A 129 14.36 24.04 -21.04
N PHE A 130 14.06 24.44 -19.81
CA PHE A 130 13.10 25.52 -19.55
C PHE A 130 13.82 26.77 -19.04
N PRO A 131 13.73 27.92 -19.73
CA PRO A 131 14.16 29.19 -19.17
C PRO A 131 13.19 29.58 -18.05
N GLY A 132 13.48 29.15 -16.83
CA GLY A 132 12.90 29.74 -15.63
C GLY A 132 13.53 31.12 -15.44
N ARG A 133 12.72 32.17 -15.53
CA ARG A 133 13.06 33.40 -14.82
C ARG A 133 13.11 33.13 -13.32
#